data_AF-A0A349CVD0-F1
#
_entry.id   AF-A0A349CVD0-F1
#
_cell.length_a   1.000
_cell.length_b   1.000
_cell.length_c   1.000
_cell.angle_alpha   90.00
_cell.angle_beta   90.00
_cell.angle_gamma   90.00
#
_symmetry.space_group_name_H-M   'P 1'
#
loop_
_entity.id
_entity.type
_entity.pdbx_description
1 polymer ?
#
loop_
_entity_poly.entity_id
_entity_poly.type
_entity_poly.pdbx_seq_one_letter_code
_entity_poly.pdbx_strand_id
1 'polypeptide(L)'
;RTVIREAVRVLEAMGMVASRRRVGVTVQPATAWSALDPRLIAWQLAGPRRAQQLVVVTELRAAIEPIAARLAASRASDVQRSEIVRLSTLLEELGAQGRGDTEEYLAADIAFHDLILDASGNLMLAAVKKPIAEVIAGRSRVGLTPATPEHEALHNHAQTAAAIARGDAAAAEHHTRRYVDTVLGEVRGESG
;
A
#
# COMPACT_ATOMS: atom_id res chain seq x y z
N ARG A 1 -16.15 27.37 -17.17
CA ARG A 1 -15.39 28.25 -16.24
C ARG A 1 -15.40 27.75 -14.78
N THR A 2 -16.49 27.15 -14.30
CA THR A 2 -16.59 26.54 -12.95
C THR A 2 -15.69 25.32 -12.77
N VAL A 3 -15.67 24.40 -13.74
CA VAL A 3 -14.82 23.17 -13.70
C VAL A 3 -13.34 23.48 -13.50
N ILE A 4 -12.78 24.46 -14.22
CA ILE A 4 -11.37 24.87 -14.08
C ILE A 4 -11.09 25.39 -12.65
N ARG A 5 -12.05 26.10 -12.04
CA ARG A 5 -11.89 26.61 -10.67
C ARG A 5 -11.88 25.47 -9.65
N GLU A 6 -12.74 24.48 -9.82
CA GLU A 6 -12.75 23.30 -8.94
C GLU A 6 -11.47 22.47 -9.10
N ALA A 7 -10.99 22.29 -10.33
CA ALA A 7 -9.71 21.62 -10.57
C ALA A 7 -8.53 22.35 -9.89
N VAL A 8 -8.48 23.68 -10.00
CA VAL A 8 -7.46 24.50 -9.32
C VAL A 8 -7.56 24.36 -7.81
N ARG A 9 -8.77 24.38 -7.22
CA ARG A 9 -8.95 24.19 -5.76
C ARG A 9 -8.44 22.85 -5.27
N VAL A 10 -8.68 21.78 -6.04
CA VAL A 10 -8.15 20.45 -5.71
C VAL A 10 -6.62 20.46 -5.75
N LEU A 11 -6.03 21.02 -6.80
CA LEU A 11 -4.56 21.11 -6.93
C LEU A 11 -3.94 22.01 -5.85
N GLU A 12 -4.62 23.07 -5.42
CA GLU A 12 -4.19 23.92 -4.30
C GLU A 12 -4.25 23.15 -2.98
N ALA A 13 -5.31 22.38 -2.72
CA ALA A 13 -5.42 21.53 -1.53
C ALA A 13 -4.34 20.44 -1.48
N MET A 14 -3.85 20.00 -2.63
CA MET A 14 -2.73 19.08 -2.77
C MET A 14 -1.36 19.77 -2.71
N GLY A 15 -1.31 21.11 -2.56
CA GLY A 15 -0.09 21.89 -2.55
C GLY A 15 0.62 22.00 -3.90
N MET A 16 0.00 21.55 -5.00
CA MET A 16 0.61 21.49 -6.33
C MET A 16 0.64 22.84 -7.04
N VAL A 17 -0.32 23.70 -6.74
CA VAL A 17 -0.39 25.05 -7.28
C VAL A 17 -0.73 26.05 -6.17
N ALA A 18 -0.46 27.32 -6.41
CA ALA A 18 -0.90 28.42 -5.57
C ALA A 18 -1.51 29.52 -6.44
N SER A 19 -2.69 30.00 -6.07
CA SER A 19 -3.34 31.17 -6.68
C SER A 19 -2.92 32.45 -5.96
N ARG A 20 -2.35 33.40 -6.71
CA ARG A 20 -1.94 34.71 -6.19
C ARG A 20 -2.59 35.83 -6.99
N ARG A 21 -3.08 36.86 -6.29
CA ARG A 21 -3.68 38.05 -6.91
C ARG A 21 -2.68 38.68 -7.88
N ARG A 22 -3.11 39.01 -9.10
CA ARG A 22 -2.30 39.60 -10.20
C ARG A 22 -1.21 38.73 -10.81
N VAL A 23 -0.92 37.55 -10.26
CA VAL A 23 0.05 36.59 -10.81
C VAL A 23 -0.67 35.41 -11.48
N GLY A 24 -1.85 35.03 -10.98
CA GLY A 24 -2.57 33.86 -11.45
C GLY A 24 -2.17 32.60 -10.68
N VAL A 25 -2.23 31.45 -11.35
CA VAL A 25 -1.93 30.14 -10.76
C VAL A 25 -0.49 29.76 -11.08
N THR A 26 0.31 29.48 -10.06
CA THR A 26 1.72 29.07 -10.20
C THR A 26 1.92 27.67 -9.65
N VAL A 27 2.57 26.79 -10.42
CA VAL A 27 2.98 25.45 -9.96
C VAL A 27 4.00 25.58 -8.84
N GLN A 28 3.80 24.84 -7.76
CA GLN A 28 4.70 24.80 -6.61
C GLN A 28 5.78 23.71 -6.80
N PRO A 29 6.95 23.83 -6.15
CA PRO A 29 7.95 22.77 -6.15
C PRO A 29 7.38 21.47 -5.57
N ALA A 30 7.86 20.32 -6.06
CA ALA A 30 7.35 19.00 -5.65
C ALA A 30 7.46 18.72 -4.14
N THR A 31 8.41 19.37 -3.45
CA THR A 31 8.57 19.28 -1.99
C THR A 31 7.40 19.88 -1.20
N ALA A 32 6.57 20.71 -1.83
CA ALA A 32 5.36 21.28 -1.23
C ALA A 32 4.10 20.43 -1.49
N TRP A 33 4.20 19.43 -2.35
CA TRP A 33 3.04 18.61 -2.73
C TRP A 33 2.71 17.62 -1.61
N SER A 34 1.42 17.33 -1.44
CA SER A 34 0.95 16.30 -0.52
C SER A 34 1.38 14.92 -1.02
N ALA A 35 2.56 14.46 -0.61
CA ALA A 35 3.17 13.21 -1.07
C ALA A 35 2.32 11.96 -0.78
N LEU A 36 1.48 12.03 0.26
CA LEU A 36 0.55 10.97 0.66
C LEU A 36 -0.83 11.12 0.02
N ASP A 37 -1.07 12.07 -0.89
CA ASP A 37 -2.35 12.15 -1.58
C ASP A 37 -2.48 10.97 -2.57
N PRO A 38 -3.50 10.10 -2.43
CA PRO A 38 -3.67 8.93 -3.29
C PRO A 38 -3.76 9.28 -4.78
N ARG A 39 -4.34 10.44 -5.13
CA ARG A 39 -4.46 10.88 -6.52
C ARG A 39 -3.10 11.22 -7.11
N LEU A 40 -2.25 11.89 -6.33
CA LEU A 40 -0.89 12.20 -6.75
C LEU A 40 -0.08 10.92 -6.98
N ILE A 41 -0.17 9.97 -6.04
CA ILE A 41 0.48 8.65 -6.16
C ILE A 41 0.01 7.95 -7.44
N ALA A 42 -1.31 7.87 -7.66
CA ALA A 42 -1.88 7.27 -8.86
C ALA A 42 -1.40 7.95 -10.15
N TRP A 43 -1.37 9.29 -10.20
CA TRP A 43 -0.87 10.03 -11.36
C TRP A 43 0.62 9.79 -11.62
N GLN A 44 1.43 9.70 -10.58
CA GLN A 44 2.86 9.41 -10.71
C GLN A 44 3.11 7.98 -11.21
N LEU A 45 2.32 7.01 -10.75
CA LEU A 45 2.35 5.61 -11.21
C LEU A 45 1.85 5.45 -12.66
N ALA A 46 0.95 6.32 -13.11
CA ALA A 46 0.51 6.39 -14.50
C ALA A 46 1.55 7.09 -15.43
N GLY A 47 2.49 7.83 -14.86
CA GLY A 47 3.46 8.65 -15.60
C GLY A 47 4.80 7.98 -15.92
N PRO A 48 5.71 8.73 -16.56
CA PRO A 48 7.03 8.22 -16.98
C PRO A 48 7.98 7.90 -15.82
N ARG A 49 7.69 8.39 -14.60
CA ARG A 49 8.49 8.16 -13.39
C ARG A 49 7.93 7.01 -12.53
N ARG A 50 7.13 6.11 -13.12
CA ARG A 50 6.44 5.06 -12.37
C ARG A 50 7.35 4.16 -11.55
N ALA A 51 8.48 3.73 -12.11
CA ALA A 51 9.39 2.80 -11.45
C ALA A 51 9.97 3.42 -10.17
N GLN A 52 10.43 4.67 -10.28
CA GLN A 52 10.89 5.46 -9.13
C GLN A 52 9.80 5.64 -8.07
N GLN A 53 8.55 5.88 -8.50
CA GLN A 53 7.43 6.02 -7.57
C GLN A 53 7.09 4.71 -6.86
N LEU A 54 7.12 3.58 -7.58
CA LEU A 54 6.94 2.25 -6.99
C LEU A 54 7.98 1.98 -5.89
N VAL A 55 9.25 2.32 -6.13
CA VAL A 55 10.32 2.20 -5.12
C VAL A 55 9.99 3.05 -3.90
N VAL A 56 9.78 4.36 -4.07
CA VAL A 56 9.59 5.31 -2.96
C VAL A 56 8.42 4.92 -2.05
N VAL A 57 7.31 4.46 -2.61
CA VAL A 57 6.17 4.09 -1.77
C VAL A 57 6.31 2.66 -1.21
N THR A 58 7.02 1.77 -1.89
CA THR A 58 7.35 0.46 -1.29
C THR A 58 8.33 0.62 -0.11
N GLU A 59 9.23 1.61 -0.14
CA GLU A 59 10.04 1.99 1.02
C GLU A 59 9.18 2.46 2.20
N LEU A 60 8.11 3.21 1.94
CA LEU A 60 7.13 3.55 2.98
C LEU A 60 6.51 2.28 3.57
N ARG A 61 6.03 1.34 2.74
CA ARG A 61 5.49 0.05 3.20
C ARG A 61 6.49 -0.69 4.10
N ALA A 62 7.76 -0.78 3.68
CA ALA A 62 8.81 -1.48 4.42
C ALA A 62 9.10 -0.85 5.79
N ALA A 63 8.92 0.47 5.90
CA ALA A 63 9.10 1.19 7.15
C ALA A 63 7.95 0.97 8.14
N ILE A 64 6.71 0.83 7.67
CA ILE A 64 5.52 0.94 8.54
C ILE A 64 4.73 -0.36 8.72
N GLU A 65 4.60 -1.20 7.69
CA GLU A 65 3.76 -2.39 7.76
C GLU A 65 4.27 -3.41 8.79
N PRO A 66 5.59 -3.66 8.93
CA PRO A 66 6.08 -4.57 9.97
C PRO A 66 5.72 -4.09 11.39
N ILE A 67 5.79 -2.78 11.64
CA ILE A 67 5.41 -2.19 12.92
C ILE A 67 3.90 -2.26 13.12
N ALA A 68 3.11 -2.06 12.06
CA ALA A 68 1.67 -2.23 12.13
C ALA A 68 1.28 -3.68 12.49
N ALA A 69 1.91 -4.68 11.85
CA ALA A 69 1.69 -6.10 12.13
C ALA A 69 2.07 -6.47 13.58
N ARG A 70 3.21 -5.97 14.07
CA ARG A 70 3.61 -6.10 15.48
C ARG A 70 2.51 -5.61 16.43
N LEU A 71 2.01 -4.41 16.18
CA LEU A 71 0.98 -3.79 17.01
C LEU A 71 -0.35 -4.52 16.88
N ALA A 72 -0.72 -4.96 15.68
CA ALA A 72 -1.93 -5.73 15.43
C ALA A 72 -1.93 -7.04 16.20
N ALA A 73 -0.80 -7.76 16.26
CA ALA A 73 -0.68 -8.97 17.08
C ALA A 73 -1.01 -8.71 18.57
N SER A 74 -0.70 -7.52 19.10
CA SER A 74 -1.00 -7.17 20.49
C SER A 74 -2.40 -6.56 20.69
N ARG A 75 -3.00 -5.94 19.66
CA ARG A 75 -4.17 -5.04 19.81
C ARG A 75 -5.42 -5.48 19.04
N ALA A 76 -5.27 -6.33 18.04
CA ALA A 76 -6.39 -6.79 17.22
C ALA A 76 -7.45 -7.49 18.07
N SER A 77 -8.72 -7.16 17.82
CA SER A 77 -9.85 -7.92 18.36
C SER A 77 -9.93 -9.31 17.74
N ASP A 78 -10.66 -10.23 18.37
CA ASP A 78 -10.85 -11.58 17.84
C ASP A 78 -11.48 -11.56 16.45
N VAL A 79 -12.43 -10.67 16.20
CA VAL A 79 -13.05 -10.47 14.88
C VAL A 79 -12.02 -10.04 13.84
N GLN A 80 -11.13 -9.09 14.19
CA GLN A 80 -10.06 -8.66 13.28
C GLN A 80 -9.06 -9.79 13.03
N ARG A 81 -8.67 -10.55 14.05
CA ARG A 81 -7.76 -11.70 13.89
C ARG A 81 -8.34 -12.75 12.96
N SER A 82 -9.61 -13.13 13.15
CA SER A 82 -10.30 -14.09 12.28
C SER A 82 -10.36 -13.60 10.84
N GLU A 83 -10.64 -12.31 10.63
CA GLU A 83 -10.72 -11.75 9.28
C GLU A 83 -9.34 -11.65 8.60
N ILE A 84 -8.28 -11.30 9.33
CA ILE A 84 -6.90 -11.34 8.82
C ILE A 84 -6.54 -12.76 8.35
N VAL A 85 -6.87 -13.79 9.14
CA VAL A 85 -6.63 -15.18 8.75
C VAL A 85 -7.44 -15.54 7.51
N ARG A 86 -8.73 -15.21 7.46
CA ARG A 86 -9.59 -15.48 6.29
C ARG A 86 -9.03 -14.85 5.01
N LEU A 87 -8.59 -13.59 5.09
CA LEU A 87 -7.98 -12.89 3.95
C LEU A 87 -6.67 -13.53 3.51
N SER A 88 -5.80 -13.96 4.44
CA SER A 88 -4.57 -14.69 4.07
C SER A 88 -4.86 -16.01 3.37
N THR A 89 -5.87 -16.77 3.82
CA THR A 89 -6.27 -18.01 3.17
C THR A 89 -6.80 -17.75 1.76
N LEU A 90 -7.62 -16.70 1.58
CA LEU A 90 -8.11 -16.32 0.25
C LEU A 90 -6.95 -15.97 -0.71
N LEU A 91 -5.93 -15.26 -0.22
CA LEU A 91 -4.73 -14.95 -1.02
C LEU A 91 -3.98 -16.22 -1.43
N GLU A 92 -3.78 -17.15 -0.50
CA GLU A 92 -3.15 -18.44 -0.79
C GLU A 92 -3.95 -19.26 -1.82
N GLU A 93 -5.28 -19.36 -1.65
CA GLU A 93 -6.16 -20.08 -2.56
C GLU A 93 -6.14 -19.50 -3.97
N LEU A 94 -6.29 -18.19 -4.10
CA LEU A 94 -6.26 -17.50 -5.40
C LEU A 94 -4.87 -17.62 -6.06
N GLY A 95 -3.80 -17.44 -5.29
CA GLY A 95 -2.43 -17.60 -5.79
C GLY A 95 -2.15 -19.01 -6.29
N ALA A 96 -2.57 -20.03 -5.53
CA ALA A 96 -2.43 -21.45 -5.91
C ALA A 96 -3.26 -21.83 -7.15
N GLN A 97 -4.36 -21.12 -7.41
CA GLN A 97 -5.18 -21.29 -8.62
C GLN A 97 -4.60 -20.55 -9.83
N GLY A 98 -3.46 -19.86 -9.71
CA GLY A 98 -2.90 -19.03 -10.77
C GLY A 98 -3.72 -17.76 -11.04
N ARG A 99 -4.38 -17.22 -10.00
CA ARG A 99 -5.25 -16.04 -10.07
C ARG A 99 -4.66 -14.82 -9.36
N GLY A 100 -3.35 -14.79 -9.15
CA GLY A 100 -2.63 -13.73 -8.45
C GLY A 100 -2.69 -12.35 -9.13
N ASP A 101 -2.96 -12.30 -10.42
CA ASP A 101 -3.08 -11.08 -11.23
C ASP A 101 -4.53 -10.61 -11.40
N THR A 102 -5.49 -11.26 -10.71
CA THR A 102 -6.91 -10.92 -10.83
C THR A 102 -7.33 -9.77 -9.90
N GLU A 103 -8.40 -9.08 -10.27
CA GLU A 103 -9.03 -8.05 -9.41
C GLU A 103 -9.49 -8.61 -8.05
N GLU A 104 -9.85 -9.90 -7.99
CA GLU A 104 -10.22 -10.55 -6.73
C GLU A 104 -9.02 -10.71 -5.79
N TYR A 105 -7.86 -11.14 -6.32
CA TYR A 105 -6.62 -11.21 -5.55
C TYR A 105 -6.19 -9.82 -5.10
N LEU A 106 -6.23 -8.83 -6.00
CA LEU A 106 -5.88 -7.45 -5.68
C LEU A 106 -6.76 -6.89 -4.54
N ALA A 107 -8.07 -7.12 -4.60
CA ALA A 107 -9.00 -6.69 -3.56
C ALA A 107 -8.71 -7.36 -2.21
N ALA A 108 -8.39 -8.66 -2.22
CA ALA A 108 -8.02 -9.41 -1.01
C ALA A 108 -6.70 -8.89 -0.40
N ASP A 109 -5.70 -8.59 -1.25
CA ASP A 109 -4.38 -8.12 -0.83
C ASP A 109 -4.49 -6.74 -0.18
N ILE A 110 -5.18 -5.80 -0.83
CA ILE A 110 -5.46 -4.48 -0.26
C ILE A 110 -6.20 -4.61 1.08
N ALA A 111 -7.25 -5.44 1.14
CA ALA A 111 -8.02 -5.62 2.37
C ALA A 111 -7.17 -6.21 3.51
N PHE A 112 -6.26 -7.13 3.21
CA PHE A 112 -5.34 -7.71 4.19
C PHE A 112 -4.43 -6.65 4.81
N HIS A 113 -3.77 -5.85 3.95
CA HIS A 113 -2.88 -4.77 4.39
C HIS A 113 -3.62 -3.67 5.16
N ASP A 114 -4.79 -3.24 4.66
CA ASP A 114 -5.63 -2.23 5.31
C ASP A 114 -6.08 -2.68 6.70
N LEU A 115 -6.48 -3.95 6.84
CA LEU A 115 -6.94 -4.49 8.12
C LEU A 115 -5.80 -4.58 9.13
N ILE A 116 -4.58 -4.92 8.72
CA ILE A 116 -3.41 -4.89 9.61
C ILE A 116 -3.13 -3.47 10.11
N LEU A 117 -3.19 -2.47 9.23
CA LEU A 117 -3.01 -1.06 9.59
C LEU A 117 -4.07 -0.58 10.58
N ASP A 118 -5.33 -0.94 10.39
CA ASP A 118 -6.41 -0.63 11.33
C ASP A 118 -6.26 -1.38 12.67
N ALA A 119 -5.96 -2.68 12.61
CA ALA A 119 -5.80 -3.53 13.78
C ALA A 119 -4.57 -3.15 14.62
N SER A 120 -3.63 -2.40 14.07
CA SER A 120 -2.51 -1.80 14.82
C SER A 120 -2.99 -0.87 15.94
N GLY A 121 -4.23 -0.38 15.89
CA GLY A 121 -4.77 0.58 16.86
C GLY A 121 -4.03 1.92 16.86
N ASN A 122 -3.24 2.21 15.82
CA ASN A 122 -2.50 3.46 15.66
C ASN A 122 -3.11 4.26 14.52
N LEU A 123 -3.81 5.35 14.85
CA LEU A 123 -4.48 6.22 13.88
C LEU A 123 -3.53 6.79 12.82
N MET A 124 -2.25 6.99 13.15
CA MET A 124 -1.26 7.48 12.19
C MET A 124 -0.87 6.41 11.16
N LEU A 125 -0.82 5.14 11.56
CA LEU A 125 -0.60 4.02 10.63
C LEU A 125 -1.87 3.74 9.81
N ALA A 126 -3.05 3.84 10.41
CA ALA A 126 -4.31 3.72 9.67
C ALA A 126 -4.52 4.84 8.63
N ALA A 127 -3.94 6.02 8.85
CA ALA A 127 -4.06 7.16 7.93
C ALA A 127 -3.38 6.93 6.56
N VAL A 128 -2.47 5.96 6.46
CA VAL A 128 -1.71 5.67 5.23
C VAL A 128 -2.23 4.46 4.44
N LYS A 129 -3.40 3.92 4.82
CA LYS A 129 -4.12 2.87 4.06
C LYS A 129 -4.28 3.19 2.58
N LYS A 130 -4.87 4.36 2.27
CA LYS A 130 -5.12 4.78 0.88
C LYS A 130 -3.81 4.91 0.06
N PRO A 131 -2.75 5.56 0.57
CA PRO A 131 -1.43 5.52 -0.06
C PRO A 131 -0.91 4.11 -0.35
N ILE A 132 -1.01 3.18 0.61
CA ILE A 132 -0.55 1.80 0.44
C ILE A 132 -1.38 1.07 -0.62
N ALA A 133 -2.70 1.19 -0.55
CA ALA A 133 -3.62 0.58 -1.51
C ALA A 133 -3.33 1.02 -2.95
N GLU A 134 -3.03 2.30 -3.18
CA GLU A 134 -2.68 2.80 -4.52
C GLU A 134 -1.40 2.18 -5.09
N VAL A 135 -0.50 1.71 -4.24
CA VAL A 135 0.78 1.13 -4.66
C VAL A 135 0.66 -0.35 -4.92
N ILE A 136 -0.12 -1.05 -4.09
CA ILE A 136 -0.53 -2.43 -4.38
C ILE A 136 -1.29 -2.46 -5.72
N ALA A 137 -2.30 -1.59 -5.89
CA ALA A 137 -3.02 -1.44 -7.16
C ALA A 137 -2.12 -0.97 -8.31
N GLY A 138 -1.17 -0.08 -8.02
CA GLY A 138 -0.17 0.39 -8.97
C GLY A 138 0.65 -0.73 -9.58
N ARG A 139 1.20 -1.62 -8.73
CA ARG A 139 1.97 -2.80 -9.15
C ARG A 139 1.13 -3.75 -10.00
N SER A 140 -0.11 -4.01 -9.60
CA SER A 140 -1.02 -4.86 -10.37
C SER A 140 -1.33 -4.27 -11.75
N ARG A 141 -1.69 -2.98 -11.82
CA ARG A 141 -2.01 -2.27 -13.09
C ARG A 141 -0.87 -2.27 -14.11
N VAL A 142 0.38 -2.35 -13.66
CA VAL A 142 1.56 -2.38 -14.55
C VAL A 142 2.07 -3.80 -14.83
N GLY A 143 1.32 -4.84 -14.43
CA GLY A 143 1.63 -6.23 -14.74
C GLY A 143 2.75 -6.84 -13.89
N LEU A 144 3.10 -6.21 -12.77
CA LEU A 144 4.16 -6.68 -11.86
C LEU A 144 3.66 -7.61 -10.77
N THR A 145 2.36 -7.93 -10.79
CA THR A 145 1.78 -8.96 -9.94
C THR A 145 1.60 -10.20 -10.80
N PRO A 146 2.38 -11.27 -10.58
CA PRO A 146 2.30 -12.46 -11.40
C PRO A 146 1.01 -13.24 -11.12
N ALA A 147 0.47 -13.89 -12.15
CA ALA A 147 -0.67 -14.81 -12.03
C ALA A 147 -0.42 -15.93 -11.02
N THR A 148 0.82 -16.40 -10.92
CA THR A 148 1.26 -17.33 -9.88
C THR A 148 2.29 -16.62 -8.99
N PRO A 149 1.87 -16.06 -7.85
CA PRO A 149 2.77 -15.47 -6.87
C PRO A 149 3.81 -16.46 -6.39
N GLU A 150 5.00 -15.97 -6.06
CA GLU A 150 6.04 -16.80 -5.48
C GLU A 150 5.54 -17.44 -4.18
N HIS A 151 5.92 -18.70 -3.97
CA HIS A 151 5.50 -19.45 -2.79
C HIS A 151 5.90 -18.75 -1.47
N GLU A 152 7.06 -18.07 -1.46
CA GLU A 152 7.50 -17.30 -0.31
C GLU A 152 6.58 -16.10 0.00
N ALA A 153 6.05 -15.41 -1.01
CA ALA A 153 5.15 -14.30 -0.81
C ALA A 153 3.83 -14.75 -0.16
N LEU A 154 3.22 -15.82 -0.69
CA LEU A 154 1.99 -16.41 -0.11
C LEU A 154 2.25 -16.93 1.30
N HIS A 155 3.36 -17.65 1.50
CA HIS A 155 3.77 -18.15 2.80
C HIS A 155 3.92 -17.03 3.84
N ASN A 156 4.53 -15.89 3.48
CA ASN A 156 4.72 -14.79 4.40
C ASN A 156 3.40 -14.10 4.83
N HIS A 157 2.37 -14.05 3.96
CA HIS A 157 1.04 -13.57 4.35
C HIS A 157 0.42 -14.48 5.40
N ALA A 158 0.44 -15.79 5.17
CA ALA A 158 -0.10 -16.77 6.12
C ALA A 158 0.68 -16.80 7.44
N GLN A 159 2.01 -16.73 7.41
CA GLN A 159 2.81 -16.65 8.64
C GLN A 159 2.54 -15.36 9.42
N THR A 160 2.38 -14.23 8.74
CA THR A 160 1.98 -12.95 9.36
C THR A 160 0.61 -13.09 10.03
N ALA A 161 -0.39 -13.61 9.33
CA ALA A 161 -1.74 -13.79 9.84
C ALA A 161 -1.77 -14.73 11.05
N ALA A 162 -1.03 -15.84 10.98
CA ALA A 162 -0.94 -16.81 12.06
C ALA A 162 -0.23 -16.23 13.30
N ALA A 163 0.82 -15.44 13.10
CA ALA A 163 1.50 -14.73 14.19
C ALA A 163 0.59 -13.70 14.85
N ILE A 164 -0.14 -12.91 14.06
CA ILE A 164 -1.14 -11.96 14.57
C ILE A 164 -2.22 -12.71 15.36
N ALA A 165 -2.76 -13.80 14.83
CA ALA A 165 -3.80 -14.59 15.49
C ALA A 165 -3.35 -15.10 16.88
N ARG A 166 -2.11 -15.61 17.00
CA ARG A 166 -1.54 -16.07 18.27
C ARG A 166 -1.03 -14.96 19.19
N GLY A 167 -1.03 -13.72 18.73
CA GLY A 167 -0.50 -12.56 19.47
C GLY A 167 1.03 -12.50 19.54
N ASP A 168 1.72 -13.19 18.64
CA ASP A 168 3.17 -13.16 18.54
C ASP A 168 3.62 -11.92 17.76
N ALA A 169 3.87 -10.83 18.49
CA ALA A 169 4.27 -9.55 17.93
C ALA A 169 5.62 -9.60 17.19
N ALA A 170 6.58 -10.39 17.67
CA ALA A 170 7.90 -10.49 17.07
C ALA A 170 7.85 -11.26 15.75
N ALA A 171 7.12 -12.38 15.71
CA ALA A 171 6.92 -13.14 14.49
C ALA A 171 6.11 -12.35 13.46
N ALA A 172 5.06 -11.64 13.87
CA ALA A 172 4.25 -10.81 12.96
C ALA A 172 5.11 -9.75 12.26
N GLU A 173 5.95 -9.03 13.02
CA GLU A 173 6.89 -8.06 12.45
C GLU A 173 7.87 -8.73 11.48
N HIS A 174 8.45 -9.86 11.90
CA HIS A 174 9.46 -10.57 11.11
C HIS A 174 8.93 -11.01 9.74
N HIS A 175 7.78 -11.68 9.70
CA HIS A 175 7.20 -12.19 8.46
C HIS A 175 6.72 -11.06 7.53
N THR A 176 6.13 -10.01 8.09
CA THR A 176 5.76 -8.83 7.28
C THR A 176 6.98 -8.14 6.71
N ARG A 177 8.06 -7.98 7.49
CA ARG A 177 9.32 -7.38 7.01
C ARG A 177 9.91 -8.18 5.86
N ARG A 178 10.00 -9.51 5.99
CA ARG A 178 10.49 -10.37 4.90
C ARG A 178 9.69 -10.18 3.61
N TYR A 179 8.37 -10.21 3.69
CA TYR A 179 7.51 -10.02 2.53
C TYR A 179 7.73 -8.67 1.84
N VAL A 180 7.71 -7.57 2.61
CA VAL A 180 7.84 -6.23 2.00
C VAL A 180 9.25 -5.97 1.47
N ASP A 181 10.29 -6.53 2.11
CA ASP A 181 11.67 -6.42 1.62
C ASP A 181 11.89 -7.19 0.31
N THR A 182 11.27 -8.38 0.14
CA THR A 182 11.27 -9.11 -1.14
C THR A 182 10.61 -8.27 -2.23
N VAL A 183 9.41 -7.76 -1.94
CA VAL A 183 8.62 -6.85 -2.80
C VAL A 183 9.43 -5.60 -3.19
N LEU A 184 10.21 -5.04 -2.27
CA LEU A 184 11.09 -3.89 -2.54
C LEU A 184 12.29 -4.28 -3.43
N GLY A 185 12.86 -5.46 -3.24
CA GLY A 185 13.92 -6.01 -4.08
C GLY A 185 13.50 -6.16 -5.53
N GLU A 186 12.32 -6.74 -5.77
CA GLU A 186 11.71 -6.89 -7.10
C GLU A 186 11.57 -5.53 -7.81
N VAL A 187 10.93 -4.57 -7.15
CA VAL A 187 10.66 -3.24 -7.72
C VAL A 187 11.95 -2.48 -8.01
N ARG A 188 12.99 -2.66 -7.20
CA ARG A 188 14.32 -2.08 -7.46
C ARG A 188 15.01 -2.74 -8.64
N GLY A 189 14.87 -4.06 -8.80
CA GLY A 189 15.41 -4.81 -9.93
C GLY A 189 14.82 -4.39 -11.28
N GLU A 190 13.56 -3.95 -11.30
CA GLU A 190 12.88 -3.46 -12.50
C GLU A 190 13.08 -1.96 -12.77
N SER A 191 13.60 -1.22 -11.79
CA SER A 191 13.88 0.22 -11.90
C SER A 191 15.27 0.54 -12.46
N GLY A 192 16.13 -0.48 -12.61
CA GLY A 192 17.49 -0.38 -13.18
C GLY A 192 17.53 -0.79 -14.64
#